data_AF-A0A8T4EJK8-F1
#
_entry.id   AF-A0A8T4EJK8-F1
#
_cell.length_a   1.000
_cell.length_b   1.000
_cell.length_c   1.000
_cell.angle_alpha   90.00
_cell.angle_beta   90.00
_cell.angle_gamma   90.00
#
_symmetry.space_group_name_H-M   'P 1'
#
loop_
_entity.id
_entity.type
_entity.pdbx_description
1 polymer ?
#
loop_
_entity_poly.entity_id
_entity_poly.type
_entity_poly.pdbx_seq_one_letter_code
_entity_poly.pdbx_strand_id
1 'polypeptide(L)'
;MAVTYEQFLDKVIVDGIAAVKIDYAKDSLKLEGALAGFNVCRHKNTKQLADILANAHSNTETAFNERAKDYWKIRCYESEIEWVCNCLSAVMQNQGMKPIITPTYRGYKKAAEIVGVVEKSKLNFLVEISEN
;
A
#
# COMPACT_ATOMS: atom_id res chain seq x y z
N MET A 1 -19.74 4.97 11.98
CA MET A 1 -19.49 5.74 10.75
C MET A 1 -18.66 4.88 9.83
N ALA A 2 -18.88 5.04 8.54
CA ALA A 2 -18.33 4.19 7.51
C ALA A 2 -16.99 4.87 7.07
N VAL A 3 -15.88 4.14 6.83
CA VAL A 3 -14.53 4.70 6.52
C VAL A 3 -14.35 4.99 5.03
N THR A 4 -14.00 6.22 4.64
CA THR A 4 -13.79 6.59 3.21
C THR A 4 -12.51 5.98 2.62
N TYR A 5 -12.39 5.99 1.28
CA TYR A 5 -11.17 5.58 0.59
C TYR A 5 -9.95 6.35 1.09
N GLU A 6 -10.04 7.67 1.16
CA GLU A 6 -8.97 8.57 1.59
C GLU A 6 -8.60 8.31 3.04
N GLN A 7 -9.61 8.15 3.91
CA GLN A 7 -9.39 7.83 5.33
C GLN A 7 -8.71 6.47 5.50
N PHE A 8 -9.12 5.46 4.72
CA PHE A 8 -8.51 4.15 4.74
C PHE A 8 -7.05 4.21 4.27
N LEU A 9 -6.81 4.83 3.11
CA LEU A 9 -5.48 4.97 2.53
C LEU A 9 -4.54 5.74 3.46
N ASP A 10 -4.99 6.88 3.99
CA ASP A 10 -4.20 7.68 4.93
C ASP A 10 -3.89 6.88 6.20
N LYS A 11 -4.84 6.08 6.71
CA LYS A 11 -4.61 5.26 7.89
C LYS A 11 -3.58 4.15 7.65
N VAL A 12 -3.64 3.46 6.51
CA VAL A 12 -2.61 2.47 6.12
C VAL A 12 -1.23 3.12 6.06
N ILE A 13 -1.14 4.29 5.42
CA ILE A 13 0.11 5.03 5.24
C ILE A 13 0.67 5.52 6.59
N VAL A 14 -0.16 6.12 7.45
CA VAL A 14 0.27 6.64 8.75
C VAL A 14 0.79 5.52 9.65
N ASP A 15 0.07 4.40 9.71
CA ASP A 15 0.48 3.27 10.54
C ASP A 15 1.76 2.61 10.01
N GLY A 16 1.86 2.49 8.69
CA GLY A 16 3.06 1.98 8.02
C GLY A 16 4.29 2.86 8.29
N ILE A 17 4.16 4.18 8.12
CA ILE A 17 5.24 5.14 8.43
C ILE A 17 5.68 5.02 9.91
N ALA A 18 4.73 4.86 10.84
CA ALA A 18 5.05 4.69 12.25
C ALA A 18 5.85 3.39 12.50
N ALA A 19 5.46 2.28 11.86
CA ALA A 19 6.15 1.01 11.98
C ALA A 19 7.58 1.06 11.41
N VAL A 20 7.76 1.55 10.18
CA VAL A 20 9.08 1.56 9.53
C VAL A 20 10.09 2.50 10.19
N LYS A 21 9.62 3.57 10.85
CA LYS A 21 10.47 4.43 11.69
C LYS A 21 11.06 3.70 12.89
N ILE A 22 10.36 2.68 13.41
CA ILE A 22 10.83 1.84 14.50
C ILE A 22 11.73 0.73 13.92
N ASP A 23 11.25 0.03 12.90
CA ASP A 23 11.92 -1.15 12.34
C ASP A 23 13.27 -0.81 11.67
N TYR A 24 13.35 0.34 11.00
CA TYR A 24 14.54 0.79 10.28
C TYR A 24 15.28 1.93 10.98
N ALA A 25 15.10 2.10 12.30
CA ALA A 25 15.74 3.16 13.07
C ALA A 25 17.28 3.22 12.95
N LYS A 26 17.92 2.10 12.55
CA LYS A 26 19.38 1.98 12.38
C LYS A 26 19.83 1.75 10.93
N ASP A 27 18.91 1.73 9.98
CA ASP A 27 19.19 1.45 8.56
C ASP A 27 18.64 2.59 7.70
N SER A 28 19.48 3.60 7.44
CA SER A 28 19.06 4.85 6.80
C SER A 28 18.58 4.64 5.37
N LEU A 29 19.15 3.70 4.62
CA LEU A 29 18.74 3.41 3.24
C LEU A 29 17.35 2.78 3.20
N LYS A 30 17.10 1.79 4.07
CA LYS A 30 15.77 1.17 4.18
C LYS A 30 14.73 2.17 4.66
N LEU A 31 15.07 2.98 5.66
CA LEU A 31 14.17 4.00 6.18
C LEU A 31 13.81 5.03 5.10
N GLU A 32 14.79 5.54 4.36
CA GLU A 32 14.56 6.49 3.27
C GLU A 32 13.65 5.89 2.19
N GLY A 33 13.96 4.66 1.74
CA GLY A 33 13.16 3.93 0.76
C GLY A 33 11.72 3.73 1.23
N ALA A 34 11.55 3.22 2.45
CA ALA A 34 10.23 2.95 3.02
C ALA A 34 9.37 4.21 3.17
N LEU A 35 9.96 5.30 3.68
CA LEU A 35 9.27 6.58 3.79
C LEU A 35 8.86 7.13 2.41
N ALA A 36 9.73 7.01 1.41
CA ALA A 36 9.40 7.43 0.05
C ALA A 36 8.26 6.57 -0.55
N GLY A 37 8.27 5.26 -0.32
CA GLY A 37 7.23 4.33 -0.78
C GLY A 37 5.86 4.67 -0.20
N PHE A 38 5.77 4.93 1.10
CA PHE A 38 4.52 5.37 1.71
C PHE A 38 4.04 6.73 1.21
N ASN A 39 4.96 7.69 1.06
CA ASN A 39 4.58 9.05 0.67
C ASN A 39 4.12 9.13 -0.79
N VAL A 40 4.67 8.32 -1.70
CA VAL A 40 4.23 8.34 -3.11
C VAL A 40 2.79 7.84 -3.27
N CYS A 41 2.30 7.01 -2.34
CA CYS A 41 0.93 6.50 -2.33
C CYS A 41 -0.12 7.53 -1.90
N ARG A 42 0.28 8.66 -1.30
CA ARG A 42 -0.68 9.67 -0.82
C ARG A 42 -1.50 10.26 -1.96
N HIS A 43 -2.80 10.41 -1.72
CA HIS A 43 -3.76 10.99 -2.67
C HIS A 43 -3.79 10.31 -4.05
N LYS A 44 -3.31 9.06 -4.15
CA LYS A 44 -3.38 8.27 -5.37
C LYS A 44 -4.68 7.50 -5.41
N ASN A 45 -5.24 7.34 -6.60
CA ASN A 45 -6.33 6.39 -6.83
C ASN A 45 -5.77 4.98 -7.13
N THR A 46 -6.66 3.99 -7.23
CA THR A 46 -6.29 2.57 -7.42
C THR A 46 -5.50 2.31 -8.71
N LYS A 47 -5.84 2.99 -9.81
CA LYS A 47 -5.10 2.87 -11.08
C LYS A 47 -3.68 3.43 -10.96
N GLN A 48 -3.54 4.62 -10.39
CA GLN A 48 -2.24 5.25 -10.16
C GLN A 48 -1.36 4.38 -9.24
N LEU A 49 -1.94 3.77 -8.21
CA LEU A 49 -1.22 2.85 -7.32
C LEU A 49 -0.74 1.59 -8.05
N ALA A 50 -1.56 1.04 -8.95
CA ALA A 50 -1.17 -0.09 -9.80
C ALA A 50 0.04 0.27 -10.70
N ASP A 51 -0.01 1.44 -11.35
CA ASP A 51 1.06 1.93 -12.22
C ASP A 51 2.35 2.19 -11.43
N ILE A 52 2.24 2.80 -10.25
CA ILE A 52 3.37 3.05 -9.34
C ILE A 52 4.02 1.73 -8.90
N LEU A 53 3.21 0.74 -8.50
CA LEU A 53 3.71 -0.57 -8.09
C LEU A 53 4.43 -1.30 -9.24
N ALA A 54 3.85 -1.30 -10.44
CA ALA A 54 4.47 -1.93 -11.60
C ALA A 54 5.84 -1.30 -11.93
N ASN A 55 5.94 0.03 -11.87
CA ASN A 55 7.20 0.73 -12.07
C ASN A 55 8.22 0.44 -10.95
N ALA A 56 7.77 0.43 -9.69
CA ALA A 56 8.63 0.12 -8.54
C ALA A 56 9.19 -1.31 -8.62
N HIS A 57 8.38 -2.26 -9.10
CA HIS A 57 8.77 -3.65 -9.32
C HIS A 57 9.89 -3.77 -10.37
N SER A 58 9.68 -3.15 -11.54
CA SER A 58 10.67 -3.12 -12.62
C SER A 58 12.01 -2.51 -12.17
N ASN A 59 11.94 -1.40 -11.41
CA ASN A 59 13.13 -0.75 -10.86
C ASN A 59 13.87 -1.65 -9.85
N THR A 60 13.13 -2.40 -9.03
CA THR A 60 13.72 -3.31 -8.05
C THR A 60 14.39 -4.51 -8.73
N GLU A 61 13.76 -5.08 -9.76
CA GLU A 61 14.34 -6.16 -10.55
C GLU A 61 15.65 -5.71 -11.21
N THR A 62 15.64 -4.51 -11.80
CA THR A 62 16.84 -3.90 -12.40
C THR A 62 17.94 -3.71 -11.35
N ALA A 63 17.63 -3.09 -10.22
CA ALA A 63 18.58 -2.83 -9.15
C ALA A 63 19.16 -4.12 -8.55
N PHE A 64 18.37 -5.18 -8.46
CA PHE A 64 18.82 -6.51 -8.02
C PHE A 64 19.84 -7.09 -8.99
N ASN A 65 19.50 -7.11 -10.29
CA ASN A 65 20.34 -7.68 -11.34
C ASN A 65 21.67 -6.93 -11.48
N GLU A 66 21.64 -5.60 -11.35
CA GLU A 66 22.82 -4.73 -11.45
C GLU A 66 23.64 -4.66 -10.15
N ARG A 67 23.17 -5.27 -9.05
CA ARG A 67 23.77 -5.15 -7.71
C ARG A 67 23.96 -3.68 -7.30
N ALA A 68 22.92 -2.87 -7.52
CA ALA A 68 22.95 -1.45 -7.21
C ALA A 68 23.32 -1.19 -5.74
N LYS A 69 24.17 -0.17 -5.50
CA LYS A 69 24.64 0.16 -4.14
C LYS A 69 23.49 0.57 -3.20
N ASP A 70 22.42 1.10 -3.76
CA ASP A 70 21.22 1.55 -3.07
C ASP A 70 20.05 0.57 -3.22
N TYR A 71 20.32 -0.70 -3.58
CA TYR A 71 19.31 -1.75 -3.73
C TYR A 71 18.29 -1.78 -2.59
N TRP A 72 18.74 -1.69 -1.33
CA TRP A 72 17.84 -1.74 -0.18
C TRP A 72 16.88 -0.55 -0.08
N LYS A 73 17.31 0.63 -0.54
CA LYS A 73 16.42 1.79 -0.63
C LYS A 73 15.34 1.55 -1.69
N ILE A 74 15.72 1.04 -2.86
CA ILE A 74 14.81 0.74 -3.96
C ILE A 74 13.82 -0.37 -3.57
N ARG A 75 14.31 -1.46 -2.96
CA ARG A 75 13.47 -2.59 -2.52
C ARG A 75 12.50 -2.18 -1.41
N CYS A 76 12.92 -1.36 -0.44
CA CYS A 76 12.02 -0.87 0.59
C CYS A 76 10.97 0.09 0.02
N TYR A 77 11.34 0.95 -0.95
CA TYR A 77 10.37 1.77 -1.67
C TYR A 77 9.25 0.93 -2.30
N GLU A 78 9.60 -0.10 -3.05
CA GLU A 78 8.63 -1.04 -3.63
C GLU A 78 7.81 -1.77 -2.55
N SER A 79 8.47 -2.27 -1.50
CA SER A 79 7.82 -3.08 -0.45
C SER A 79 6.68 -2.33 0.24
N GLU A 80 6.85 -1.03 0.52
CA GLU A 80 5.80 -0.26 1.19
C GLU A 80 4.65 0.11 0.25
N ILE A 81 4.92 0.32 -1.05
CA ILE A 81 3.87 0.48 -2.07
C ILE A 81 3.07 -0.82 -2.18
N GLU A 82 3.75 -1.96 -2.24
CA GLU A 82 3.14 -3.28 -2.28
C GLU A 82 2.23 -3.48 -1.07
N TRP A 83 2.68 -3.10 0.13
CA TRP A 83 1.89 -3.17 1.36
C TRP A 83 0.60 -2.35 1.29
N VAL A 84 0.66 -1.12 0.78
CA VAL A 84 -0.53 -0.27 0.57
C VAL A 84 -1.49 -0.94 -0.42
N CYS A 85 -0.98 -1.39 -1.57
CA CYS A 85 -1.76 -2.10 -2.58
C CYS A 85 -2.38 -3.40 -2.02
N ASN A 86 -1.68 -4.09 -1.11
CA ASN A 86 -2.16 -5.31 -0.46
C ASN A 86 -3.38 -5.03 0.43
N CYS A 87 -3.30 -3.98 1.26
CA CYS A 87 -4.38 -3.58 2.16
C CYS A 87 -5.61 -3.10 1.37
N LEU A 88 -5.40 -2.27 0.34
CA LEU A 88 -6.50 -1.81 -0.53
C LEU A 88 -7.14 -2.96 -1.30
N SER A 89 -6.34 -3.86 -1.84
CA SER A 89 -6.83 -5.03 -2.58
C SER A 89 -7.72 -5.92 -1.72
N ALA A 90 -7.43 -6.06 -0.42
CA ALA A 90 -8.28 -6.77 0.52
C ALA A 90 -9.66 -6.10 0.69
N VAL A 91 -9.72 -4.77 0.76
CA VAL A 91 -10.99 -4.02 0.81
C VAL A 91 -11.76 -4.17 -0.50
N MET A 92 -11.09 -3.98 -1.64
CA MET A 92 -11.70 -4.10 -2.97
C MET A 92 -12.31 -5.49 -3.18
N GLN A 93 -11.57 -6.54 -2.83
CA GLN A 93 -12.05 -7.91 -2.96
C GLN A 93 -13.25 -8.19 -2.05
N ASN A 94 -13.25 -7.65 -0.83
CA ASN A 94 -14.41 -7.75 0.08
C ASN A 94 -15.67 -7.05 -0.44
N GLN A 95 -15.51 -6.07 -1.33
CA GLN A 95 -16.58 -5.35 -2.02
C GLN A 95 -16.95 -5.96 -3.39
N GLY A 96 -16.36 -7.10 -3.77
CA GLY A 96 -16.61 -7.74 -5.06
C GLY A 96 -15.94 -7.05 -6.25
N MET A 97 -15.00 -6.13 -6.00
CA MET A 97 -14.22 -5.46 -7.04
C MET A 97 -12.95 -6.25 -7.36
N LYS A 98 -12.40 -6.04 -8.58
CA LYS A 98 -11.11 -6.60 -8.96
C LYS A 98 -9.99 -5.95 -8.12
N PRO A 99 -9.16 -6.73 -7.39
CA PRO A 99 -8.07 -6.17 -6.60
C PRO A 99 -6.93 -5.63 -7.47
N ILE A 100 -6.07 -4.75 -6.90
CA ILE A 100 -4.84 -4.27 -7.56
C ILE A 100 -3.85 -5.42 -7.70
N ILE A 101 -3.64 -6.16 -6.60
CA ILE A 101 -2.82 -7.38 -6.52
C ILE A 101 -3.56 -8.40 -5.66
N THR A 102 -3.24 -9.69 -5.78
CA THR A 102 -3.81 -10.69 -4.87
C THR A 102 -3.43 -10.37 -3.41
N PRO A 103 -4.38 -10.03 -2.53
CA PRO A 103 -4.08 -9.64 -1.17
C PRO A 103 -3.55 -10.82 -0.36
N THR A 104 -2.58 -10.54 0.51
CA THR A 104 -2.07 -11.50 1.49
C THR A 104 -2.96 -11.52 2.73
N TYR A 105 -2.81 -12.54 3.57
CA TYR A 105 -3.45 -12.59 4.89
C TYR A 105 -3.17 -11.33 5.73
N ARG A 106 -1.95 -10.79 5.67
CA ARG A 106 -1.58 -9.58 6.43
C ARG A 106 -2.33 -8.34 5.93
N GLY A 107 -2.52 -8.21 4.62
CA GLY A 107 -3.33 -7.14 4.04
C GLY A 107 -4.79 -7.22 4.49
N TYR A 108 -5.38 -8.42 4.49
CA TYR A 108 -6.72 -8.64 5.05
C TYR A 108 -6.82 -8.25 6.52
N LYS A 109 -5.86 -8.69 7.34
CA LYS A 109 -5.85 -8.38 8.76
C LYS A 109 -5.78 -6.88 9.01
N LYS A 110 -4.90 -6.17 8.32
CA LYS A 110 -4.78 -4.71 8.47
C LYS A 110 -6.02 -3.98 7.95
N ALA A 111 -6.56 -4.42 6.80
CA ALA A 111 -7.79 -3.85 6.27
C ALA A 111 -8.96 -3.98 7.25
N ALA A 112 -9.12 -5.14 7.88
CA ALA A 112 -10.15 -5.38 8.89
C ALA A 112 -9.96 -4.53 10.16
N GLU A 113 -8.71 -4.32 10.59
CA GLU A 113 -8.37 -3.43 11.70
C GLU A 113 -8.81 -1.98 11.43
N ILE A 114 -8.59 -1.48 10.22
CA ILE A 114 -8.87 -0.09 9.84
C ILE A 114 -10.36 0.15 9.60
N VAL A 115 -11.01 -0.73 8.84
CA VAL A 115 -12.45 -0.59 8.54
C VAL A 115 -13.28 -0.79 9.82
N GLY A 116 -12.72 -1.45 10.84
CA GLY A 116 -13.49 -2.04 11.92
C GLY A 116 -14.33 -3.19 11.36
N VAL A 117 -14.64 -4.19 12.15
CA VAL A 117 -15.51 -5.28 11.70
C VAL A 117 -16.94 -4.74 11.54
N VAL A 118 -17.25 -4.14 10.38
CA VAL A 118 -18.58 -3.65 10.03
C VAL A 118 -19.23 -4.67 9.08
N GLU A 119 -20.49 -5.02 9.33
CA GLU A 119 -21.28 -5.90 8.46
C GLU A 119 -21.19 -5.46 6.98
N LYS A 120 -21.07 -6.45 6.07
CA LYS A 120 -20.96 -6.26 4.61
C LYS A 120 -21.99 -5.28 4.03
N SER A 121 -23.16 -5.12 4.66
CA SER A 121 -24.25 -4.22 4.22
C SER A 121 -23.92 -2.72 4.31
N LYS A 122 -22.83 -2.33 4.99
CA LYS A 122 -22.46 -0.91 5.21
C LYS A 122 -21.17 -0.49 4.49
N LEU A 123 -20.64 -1.33 3.62
CA LEU A 123 -19.34 -1.16 2.94
C LEU A 123 -19.50 -0.69 1.47
N ASN A 124 -20.37 0.29 1.21
CA ASN A 124 -20.53 0.90 -0.11
C ASN A 124 -19.55 2.09 -0.30
N PHE A 125 -18.25 1.82 -0.31
CA PHE A 125 -17.23 2.89 -0.23
C PHE A 125 -16.49 3.27 -1.52
N LEU A 126 -16.50 2.43 -2.55
CA LEU A 126 -15.62 2.61 -3.71
C LEU A 126 -16.37 2.77 -5.05
N VAL A 127 -17.69 3.01 -5.02
CA VAL A 127 -18.50 3.15 -6.24
C VAL A 127 -18.13 4.42 -7.05
N GLU A 128 -17.51 5.44 -6.44
CA GLU A 128 -17.22 6.71 -7.13
C GLU A 128 -15.91 6.73 -7.95
N ILE A 129 -15.10 5.66 -7.95
CA ILE A 129 -13.76 5.67 -8.59
C ILE A 129 -13.73 4.90 -9.92
N SER A 130 -14.84 4.32 -10.38
CA SER A 130 -14.90 3.67 -11.71
C SER A 130 -15.35 4.59 -12.85
N GLU A 131 -15.67 5.86 -12.59
CA GLU A 131 -16.32 6.74 -13.58
C GLU A 131 -15.57 8.05 -13.91
N ASN A 132 -14.32 8.25 -13.47
CA ASN A 132 -13.50 9.40 -13.90
C ASN A 132 -12.10 9.00 -14.39
#